data_AF-A0A9D8WPH4-F1
#
_entry.id   AF-A0A9D8WPH4-F1
#
_cell.length_a   1.000
_cell.length_b   1.000
_cell.length_c   1.000
_cell.angle_alpha   90.00
_cell.angle_beta   90.00
_cell.angle_gamma   90.00
#
_symmetry.space_group_name_H-M   'P 1'
#
loop_
_entity.id
_entity.type
_entity.pdbx_description
1 polymer ?
#
loop_
_entity_poly.entity_id
_entity_poly.type
_entity_poly.pdbx_seq_one_letter_code
_entity_poly.pdbx_strand_id
1 'polypeptide(L)' 'MFLGIDVGTSGVKAVLMDPEGDVVAQATAPLSVSRPYP' A
#
# COMPACT_ATOMS: atom_id res chain seq x y z
N MET A 1 -5.61 -13.88 -9.77
CA MET A 1 -5.05 -12.58 -9.34
C MET A 1 -5.52 -12.31 -7.92
N PHE A 2 -4.64 -11.74 -7.11
CA PHE A 2 -4.90 -11.37 -5.72
C PHE A 2 -4.47 -9.92 -5.49
N LEU A 3 -5.26 -9.15 -4.74
CA LEU A 3 -4.94 -7.77 -4.36
C LEU A 3 -4.60 -7.72 -2.86
N GLY A 4 -3.37 -7.33 -2.55
CA GLY A 4 -2.94 -6.97 -1.21
C GLY A 4 -3.03 -5.46 -1.01
N ILE A 5 -3.55 -5.04 0.15
CA ILE A 5 -3.58 -3.64 0.58
C ILE A 5 -2.94 -3.55 1.96
N ASP A 6 -1.88 -2.76 2.06
CA ASP A 6 -1.20 -2.43 3.31
C ASP A 6 -1.45 -0.94 3.64
N VAL A 7 -2.06 -0.70 4.80
CA VAL A 7 -2.48 0.63 5.25
C VAL A 7 -1.54 1.08 6.38
N GLY A 8 -0.55 1.88 6.02
CA GLY A 8 0.42 2.46 6.96
C GLY A 8 0.08 3.89 7.36
N THR A 9 0.84 4.42 8.32
CA THR A 9 0.64 5.78 8.85
C THR A 9 0.95 6.88 7.82
N SER A 10 1.94 6.66 6.94
CA SER A 10 2.42 7.65 5.98
C SER A 10 1.99 7.37 4.54
N GLY A 11 1.22 6.31 4.30
CA GLY A 11 0.86 5.90 2.96
C GLY A 11 0.12 4.58 2.91
N VAL A 12 -0.51 4.34 1.76
CA VAL A 12 -1.13 3.06 1.42
C VAL A 12 -0.35 2.42 0.29
N LYS A 13 -0.02 1.14 0.44
CA LYS A 13 0.59 0.34 -0.61
C LYS A 13 -0.41 -0.69 -1.12
N ALA A 14 -0.54 -0.79 -2.43
CA ALA A 14 -1.30 -1.82 -3.12
C ALA A 14 -0.36 -2.72 -3.92
N VAL A 15 -0.59 -4.03 -3.87
CA VAL A 15 0.17 -5.05 -4.61
C VAL A 15 -0.80 -5.97 -5.33
N LEU A 16 -0.62 -6.13 -6.64
CA LEU A 16 -1.33 -7.13 -7.43
C LEU A 16 -0.40 -8.32 -7.64
N MET A 17 -0.89 -9.52 -7.34
CA MET A 17 -0.19 -10.78 -7.55
C MET A 17 -0.96 -11.68 -8.52
N ASP A 18 -0.23 -12.48 -9.30
CA ASP A 18 -0.80 -13.57 -10.08
C ASP A 18 -1.13 -14.80 -9.20
N PRO A 19 -1.75 -15.87 -9.75
CA PRO A 19 -2.06 -17.08 -9.00
C PRO A 19 -0.84 -17.83 -8.42
N GLU A 20 0.31 -17.73 -9.07
CA GLU A 20 1.57 -18.37 -8.68
C GLU A 20 2.26 -17.62 -7.53
N GLY A 21 1.83 -16.38 -7.25
CA GLY A 21 2.27 -15.54 -6.13
C GLY A 21 3.28 -14.47 -6.54
N ASP A 22 3.55 -14.31 -7.84
CA ASP A 22 4.46 -13.29 -8.34
C ASP A 22 3.79 -11.92 -8.33
N VAL A 23 4.56 -10.89 -7.96
CA VAL A 23 4.08 -9.50 -7.98
C VAL A 23 4.09 -8.98 -9.41
N VAL A 24 2.89 -8.72 -9.94
CA VAL A 24 2.71 -8.21 -11.30
C VAL A 24 2.60 -6.68 -11.36
N ALA A 25 2.17 -6.04 -10.27
CA ALA A 25 2.16 -4.59 -10.13
C ALA A 25 2.19 -4.14 -8.67
N GLN A 26 2.72 -2.95 -8.41
CA GLN A 26 2.58 -2.28 -7.12
C GLN A 26 2.44 -0.77 -7.30
N ALA A 27 1.71 -0.14 -6.39
CA ALA A 27 1.59 1.30 -6.31
C ALA A 27 1.54 1.75 -4.85
N THR A 28 2.07 2.95 -4.58
CA THR A 28 2.01 3.58 -3.27
C THR A 28 1.39 4.96 -3.40
N ALA A 29 0.43 5.27 -2.54
CA ALA A 29 -0.14 6.60 -2.40
C ALA A 29 0.33 7.21 -1.06
N PRO A 30 0.94 8.41 -1.05
CA PRO A 30 1.37 9.05 0.19
C PRO A 30 0.17 9.58 1.00
N LEU A 31 0.30 9.55 2.33
CA LEU A 31 -0.62 10.18 3.27
C LEU A 31 0.13 11.18 4.16
N SER A 32 -0.51 12.30 4.45
CA SER A 32 0.01 13.29 5.39
C SER A 32 -0.36 12.92 6.83
N VAL A 33 0.61 12.98 7.74
CA VAL A 33 0.36 12.83 9.18
C VAL A 33 0.10 14.20 9.80
N SER A 34 -1.03 14.36 10.49
CA SER A 34 -1.33 15.57 11.26
C SER A 34 -0.80 15.44 12.69
N ARG A 35 0.00 16.42 13.13
CA ARG A 35 0.52 16.54 14.50
C ARG A 35 0.29 17.96 15.02
N PRO A 36 -0.95 18.28 15.46
CA PRO A 36 -1.30 19.65 15.84
C PRO A 36 -0.59 20.13 17.11
N TYR A 37 -0.14 19.23 17.98
CA TYR A 37 0.58 19.54 19.21
C TYR A 37 1.74 18.55 19.42
N PRO A 38 2.82 18.93 20.16
CA PRO A 38 3.91 18.03 20.54
C PRO A 38 3.46 16.89 21.46
#